data_AF-A0A502MQ76-F1
#
_entry.id   AF-A0A502MQ76-F1
#
_cell.length_a   1.000
_cell.length_b   1.000
_cell.length_c   1.000
_cell.angle_alpha   90.00
_cell.angle_beta   90.00
_cell.angle_gamma   90.00
#
_symmetry.space_group_name_H-M   'P 1'
#
loop_
_entity.id
_entity.type
_entity.pdbx_description
1 polymer ?
#
loop_
_entity_poly.entity_id
_entity_poly.type
_entity_poly.pdbx_seq_one_letter_code
_entity_poly.pdbx_strand_id
1 'polypeptide(L)'
;MARYRLQHAGLAAQAGLAAPLEPRLLRPEFQQRSWRSADGSLLQGFVGKGGFRLTTGNCVTRICMASECSEAGWPLYVCSDGRKRKMSAKNFVTATFDGVSYRRLSAPRE
;
A
#
# COMPACT_ATOMS: atom_id res chain seq x y z
N MET A 1 -18.16 -18.82 -38.16
CA MET A 1 -19.14 -17.94 -37.50
C MET A 1 -18.53 -17.41 -36.22
N ALA A 2 -18.56 -16.09 -36.05
CA ALA A 2 -17.92 -15.37 -34.95
C ALA A 2 -18.88 -15.22 -33.75
N ARG A 3 -18.27 -14.91 -32.58
CA ARG A 3 -18.87 -14.27 -31.39
C ARG A 3 -19.53 -15.21 -30.37
N TYR A 4 -18.76 -15.65 -29.38
CA TYR A 4 -19.23 -15.80 -27.99
C TYR A 4 -18.04 -15.77 -27.01
N ARG A 5 -17.33 -14.63 -26.94
CA ARG A 5 -16.25 -14.39 -25.95
C ARG A 5 -16.37 -13.03 -25.25
N LEU A 6 -17.57 -12.47 -25.19
CA LEU A 6 -17.84 -11.17 -24.57
C LEU A 6 -19.01 -11.25 -23.60
N GLN A 7 -18.91 -12.08 -22.56
CA GLN A 7 -19.83 -12.01 -21.42
C GLN A 7 -19.16 -12.10 -20.04
N HIS A 8 -17.86 -12.38 -19.93
CA HIS A 8 -17.17 -12.35 -18.63
C HIS A 8 -16.47 -11.03 -18.29
N ALA A 9 -16.56 -10.00 -19.14
CA ALA A 9 -16.04 -8.67 -18.82
C ALA A 9 -17.01 -7.81 -17.96
N GLY A 10 -18.30 -8.18 -17.91
CA GLY A 10 -19.35 -7.34 -17.30
C GLY A 10 -19.56 -7.53 -15.79
N LEU A 11 -19.19 -8.69 -15.23
CA LEU A 11 -19.50 -9.01 -13.82
C LEU A 11 -18.37 -8.70 -12.83
N ALA A 12 -17.16 -8.38 -13.31
CA ALA A 12 -16.05 -8.01 -12.44
C ALA A 12 -16.12 -6.56 -11.93
N ALA A 13 -16.99 -5.72 -12.51
CA ALA A 13 -17.14 -4.32 -12.14
C ALA A 13 -17.99 -4.09 -10.86
N GLN A 14 -18.66 -5.12 -10.34
CA GLN A 14 -19.59 -4.98 -9.20
C GLN A 14 -19.11 -5.63 -7.91
N ALA A 15 -18.02 -6.39 -7.95
CA ALA A 15 -17.31 -6.74 -6.73
C ALA A 15 -16.21 -5.69 -6.54
N GLY A 16 -16.28 -4.92 -5.45
CA GLY A 16 -15.19 -4.06 -4.98
C GLY A 16 -13.96 -4.90 -4.61
N LEU A 17 -13.34 -5.51 -5.61
CA LEU A 17 -12.13 -6.29 -5.50
C LEU A 17 -10.96 -5.32 -5.44
N ALA A 18 -10.00 -5.60 -4.57
CA ALA A 18 -8.77 -4.83 -4.47
C ALA A 18 -8.04 -4.87 -5.83
N ALA A 19 -8.12 -3.78 -6.58
CA ALA A 19 -7.33 -3.61 -7.79
C ALA A 19 -5.86 -3.36 -7.39
N PRO A 20 -4.88 -3.85 -8.16
CA PRO A 20 -3.48 -3.50 -7.94
C PRO A 20 -3.35 -1.97 -7.92
N LEU A 21 -2.75 -1.42 -6.86
CA LEU A 21 -2.44 0.00 -6.82
C LEU A 21 -1.39 0.30 -7.89
N GLU A 22 -1.84 0.77 -9.04
CA GLU A 22 -0.95 1.26 -10.07
C GLU A 22 -0.39 2.62 -9.63
N PRO A 23 0.95 2.77 -9.52
CA PRO A 23 1.57 4.02 -9.08
C PRO A 23 1.13 5.24 -9.87
N ARG A 24 0.85 5.06 -11.17
CA ARG A 24 0.41 6.11 -12.10
C ARG A 24 -1.06 6.53 -11.92
N LEU A 25 -1.90 5.64 -11.36
CA LEU A 25 -3.32 5.89 -11.14
C LEU A 25 -3.61 6.44 -9.73
N LEU A 26 -2.64 6.38 -8.82
CA LEU A 26 -2.74 7.04 -7.52
C LEU A 26 -2.81 8.55 -7.72
N ARG A 27 -3.66 9.25 -6.96
CA ARG A 27 -3.66 10.71 -6.99
C ARG A 27 -2.29 11.25 -6.52
N PRO A 28 -1.80 12.40 -7.03
CA PRO A 28 -0.47 12.92 -6.72
C PRO A 28 -0.14 12.98 -5.23
N GLU A 29 -1.14 13.33 -4.41
CA GLU A 29 -1.05 13.40 -2.94
C GLU A 29 -0.74 12.03 -2.30
N PHE A 30 -1.20 10.94 -2.90
CA PHE A 30 -0.94 9.59 -2.44
C PHE A 30 0.35 9.02 -3.04
N GLN A 31 0.75 9.43 -4.25
CA GLN A 31 1.99 8.97 -4.88
C GLN A 31 3.23 9.34 -4.07
N GLN A 32 3.29 10.57 -3.55
CA GLN A 32 4.44 11.07 -2.78
C GLN A 32 4.54 10.44 -1.38
N ARG A 33 3.46 9.85 -0.88
CA ARG A 33 3.41 9.26 0.46
C ARG A 33 3.03 7.78 0.44
N SER A 34 3.20 7.09 -0.68
CA SER A 34 2.96 5.65 -0.77
C SER A 34 4.23 4.89 -1.08
N TRP A 35 4.46 3.81 -0.34
CA TRP A 35 5.54 2.88 -0.57
C TRP A 35 5.01 1.45 -0.69
N ARG A 36 5.75 0.64 -1.42
CA ARG A 36 5.45 -0.78 -1.65
C ARG A 36 6.69 -1.62 -1.39
N SER A 37 6.52 -2.74 -0.72
CA SER A 37 7.55 -3.75 -0.49
C SER A 37 7.49 -4.86 -1.53
N ALA A 38 8.54 -5.69 -1.57
CA ALA A 38 8.66 -6.79 -2.52
C ALA A 38 7.60 -7.89 -2.31
N ASP A 39 7.14 -8.10 -1.08
CA ASP A 39 6.07 -9.03 -0.71
C ASP A 39 4.66 -8.54 -1.10
N GLY A 40 4.55 -7.31 -1.64
CA GLY A 40 3.28 -6.71 -2.01
C GLY A 40 2.61 -5.89 -0.90
N SER A 41 3.18 -5.84 0.30
CA SER A 41 2.69 -4.98 1.37
C SER A 41 2.79 -3.49 0.96
N LEU A 42 1.89 -2.68 1.52
CA LEU A 42 1.71 -1.28 1.16
C LEU A 42 1.70 -0.40 2.39
N LEU A 43 2.43 0.71 2.32
CA LEU A 43 2.38 1.82 3.27
C LEU A 43 1.82 3.03 2.56
N GLN A 44 0.68 3.53 3.03
CA GLN A 44 0.01 4.69 2.45
C GLN A 44 -0.11 5.80 3.48
N GLY A 45 0.56 6.93 3.27
CA GLY A 45 0.50 8.06 4.19
C GLY A 45 -0.83 8.79 4.12
N PHE A 46 -1.34 9.19 5.29
CA PHE A 46 -2.52 10.05 5.36
C PHE A 46 -2.16 11.49 4.96
N VAL A 47 -3.08 12.20 4.31
CA VAL A 47 -2.88 13.62 3.99
C VAL A 47 -2.98 14.46 5.28
N GLY A 48 -2.02 15.35 5.52
CA GLY A 48 -2.05 16.31 6.64
C GLY A 48 -1.87 15.72 8.05
N LYS A 49 -1.80 14.39 8.21
CA LYS A 49 -1.56 13.71 9.50
C LYS A 49 -0.25 12.91 9.47
N GLY A 50 0.44 12.84 10.60
CA GLY A 50 1.65 12.03 10.81
C GLY A 50 1.32 10.56 11.01
N GLY A 51 0.95 9.85 9.94
CA GLY A 51 0.55 8.45 10.03
C GLY A 51 0.39 7.76 8.67
N PHE A 52 0.26 6.43 8.71
CA PHE A 52 0.16 5.57 7.54
C PHE A 52 -0.93 4.51 7.73
N ARG A 53 -1.57 4.10 6.64
CA ARG A 53 -2.28 2.82 6.54
C ARG A 53 -1.28 1.78 6.06
N LEU A 54 -1.00 0.80 6.92
CA LEU A 54 -0.25 -0.41 6.58
C LEU A 54 -1.24 -1.44 6.04
N THR A 55 -0.97 -2.01 4.86
CA THR A 55 -1.69 -3.17 4.34
C THR A 55 -0.70 -4.30 4.14
N THR A 56 -0.85 -5.39 4.87
CA THR A 56 0.01 -6.59 4.81
C THR A 56 -0.79 -7.83 4.44
N GLY A 57 -0.14 -8.80 3.84
CA GLY A 57 -0.73 -10.11 3.55
C GLY A 57 -0.69 -10.50 2.08
N ASN A 58 -1.00 -11.77 1.83
CA ASN A 58 -1.07 -12.31 0.48
C ASN A 58 -2.39 -11.84 -0.18
N CYS A 59 -2.30 -10.67 -0.82
CA CYS A 59 -3.44 -10.11 -1.55
C CYS A 59 -3.78 -10.88 -2.84
N VAL A 60 -2.94 -11.83 -3.26
CA VAL A 60 -3.28 -12.80 -4.32
C VAL A 60 -4.24 -13.88 -3.78
N THR A 61 -4.07 -14.31 -2.52
CA THR A 61 -4.98 -15.25 -1.85
C THR A 61 -6.12 -14.57 -1.09
N ARG A 62 -6.35 -13.27 -1.31
CA ARG A 62 -7.43 -12.45 -0.70
C ARG A 62 -7.38 -12.34 0.83
N ILE A 63 -6.23 -12.62 1.46
CA ILE A 63 -6.02 -12.41 2.90
C ILE A 63 -5.11 -11.19 3.05
N CYS A 64 -5.72 -10.01 3.15
CA CYS A 64 -5.02 -8.77 3.47
C CYS A 64 -5.54 -8.24 4.81
N MET A 65 -4.64 -7.80 5.68
CA MET A 65 -4.96 -7.02 6.87
C MET A 65 -4.56 -5.58 6.64
N ALA A 66 -5.45 -4.66 7.00
CA ALA A 66 -5.16 -3.24 7.01
C ALA A 66 -5.11 -2.74 8.46
N SER A 67 -4.05 -2.01 8.79
CA SER A 67 -3.86 -1.39 10.10
C SER A 67 -3.50 0.07 9.91
N GLU A 68 -4.28 0.95 10.53
CA GLU A 68 -3.92 2.36 10.62
C GLU A 68 -2.86 2.54 11.72
N CYS A 69 -1.79 3.24 11.38
CA CYS A 69 -0.63 3.49 12.23
C CYS A 69 -0.42 5.00 12.38
N SER A 70 -0.53 5.49 13.61
CA SER A 70 -0.26 6.88 13.96
C SER A 70 1.15 7.03 14.53
N GLU A 71 1.79 8.16 14.24
CA GLU A 71 3.07 8.51 14.85
C GLU A 71 2.95 8.61 16.37
N ALA A 72 3.86 7.97 17.09
CA ALA A 72 3.94 7.95 18.55
C ALA A 72 5.29 8.53 19.03
N GLY A 73 5.83 9.49 18.27
CA GLY A 73 7.18 10.02 18.41
C GLY A 73 8.16 9.28 17.52
N TRP A 74 8.73 9.99 16.54
CA TRP A 74 9.71 9.41 15.61
C TRP A 74 10.82 8.67 16.39
N PRO A 75 11.20 7.43 16.00
CA PRO A 75 10.76 6.67 14.82
C PRO A 75 9.60 5.68 15.08
N LEU A 76 8.88 5.79 16.18
CA LEU A 76 7.86 4.82 16.61
C LEU A 76 6.46 5.19 16.10
N TYR A 77 5.73 4.16 15.69
CA TYR A 77 4.33 4.23 15.27
C TYR A 77 3.51 3.23 16.08
N VAL A 78 2.32 3.63 16.51
CA VAL A 78 1.33 2.76 17.16
C VAL A 78 0.26 2.44 16.13
N CYS A 79 0.00 1.16 15.92
CA CYS A 79 -1.00 0.70 14.98
C CYS A 79 -2.26 0.21 15.69
N SER A 80 -3.38 0.27 14.98
CA SER A 80 -4.71 -0.17 15.43
C SER A 80 -4.81 -1.65 15.78
N ASP A 81 -3.83 -2.47 15.37
CA ASP A 81 -3.67 -3.86 15.81
C ASP A 81 -2.97 -3.99 17.18
N GLY A 82 -2.75 -2.87 17.89
CA GLY A 82 -2.12 -2.82 19.19
C GLY A 82 -0.58 -2.92 19.16
N ARG A 83 0.02 -3.12 17.98
CA ARG A 83 1.47 -3.28 17.85
C ARG A 83 2.16 -1.93 17.64
N LYS A 84 3.29 -1.77 18.31
CA LYS A 84 4.24 -0.68 18.06
C LYS A 84 5.23 -1.11 16.99
N ARG A 85 5.44 -0.27 15.99
CA ARG A 85 6.33 -0.53 14.85
C ARG A 85 7.32 0.60 14.69
N LYS A 86 8.55 0.26 14.32
CA LYS A 86 9.62 1.21 14.09
C LYS A 86 9.74 1.52 12.60
N MET A 87 9.85 2.80 12.27
CA MET A 87 10.18 3.30 10.94
C MET A 87 11.67 3.63 10.87
N SER A 88 12.30 3.40 9.72
CA SER A 88 13.64 3.88 9.40
C SER A 88 13.71 4.25 7.93
N ALA A 89 13.85 5.53 7.62
CA ALA A 89 14.04 6.00 6.25
C ALA A 89 15.54 6.13 5.99
N LYS A 90 16.08 5.35 5.04
CA LYS A 90 17.48 5.52 4.60
C LYS A 90 17.61 6.73 3.68
N ASN A 91 16.59 6.96 2.85
CA ASN A 91 16.47 8.12 1.96
C ASN A 91 14.98 8.36 1.64
N PHE A 92 14.67 9.37 0.84
CA PHE A 92 13.28 9.68 0.44
C PHE A 92 12.62 8.58 -0.43
N VAL A 93 13.41 7.66 -0.99
CA VAL A 93 12.95 6.59 -1.88
C VAL A 93 12.68 5.29 -1.12
N THR A 94 13.47 4.98 -0.09
CA THR A 94 13.48 3.71 0.61
C THR A 94 13.27 3.90 2.11
N ALA A 95 12.29 3.18 2.63
CA ALA A 95 11.97 3.13 4.05
C ALA A 95 11.91 1.69 4.52
N THR A 96 12.21 1.46 5.79
CA THR A 96 12.05 0.18 6.47
C THR A 96 11.02 0.38 7.56
N PHE A 97 9.97 -0.44 7.56
CA PHE A 97 8.91 -0.38 8.56
C PHE A 97 8.68 -1.77 9.12
N ASP A 98 8.79 -1.92 10.44
CA ASP A 98 8.68 -3.22 11.12
C ASP A 98 9.65 -4.28 10.54
N GLY A 99 10.85 -3.85 10.15
CA GLY A 99 11.86 -4.71 9.52
C GLY A 99 11.66 -5.00 8.03
N VAL A 100 10.52 -4.60 7.44
CA VAL A 100 10.24 -4.80 6.01
C VAL A 100 10.68 -3.57 5.21
N SER A 101 11.38 -3.81 4.09
CA SER A 101 11.83 -2.72 3.20
C SER A 101 10.76 -2.35 2.18
N TYR A 102 10.51 -1.06 2.04
CA TYR A 102 9.54 -0.45 1.15
C TYR A 102 10.21 0.57 0.24
N ARG A 103 9.79 0.60 -1.04
CA ARG A 103 10.20 1.58 -2.04
C ARG A 103 9.05 2.50 -2.41
N ARG A 104 9.31 3.80 -2.50
CA ARG A 104 8.32 4.82 -2.82
C ARG A 104 7.82 4.61 -4.24
N LEU A 105 6.51 4.64 -4.42
CA LEU A 105 5.88 4.39 -5.72
C LEU A 105 6.13 5.50 -6.75
N SER A 106 6.35 6.73 -6.29
CA SER A 106 6.69 7.87 -7.16
C SER A 106 8.17 7.91 -7.58
N ALA A 107 9.03 7.03 -7.06
CA ALA A 107 10.43 7.02 -7.44
C ALA A 107 10.60 6.46 -8.87
N PRO A 108 11.56 6.99 -9.66
CA PRO A 108 11.90 6.41 -10.95
C PRO A 108 12.19 4.91 -10.84
N ARG A 109 11.83 4.14 -11.86
CA ARG A 109 12.32 2.77 -11.99
C ARG A 109 13.83 2.84 -12.24
N GLU A 110 14.58 2.02 -11.53
CA GLU A 110 15.97 1.74 -11.87
C GLU A 110 16.01 0.84 -13.12
#